data_AF-A0A353NIM6-F1
#
_entry.id   AF-A0A353NIM6-F1
#
_cell.length_a   1.000
_cell.length_b   1.000
_cell.length_c   1.000
_cell.angle_alpha   90.00
_cell.angle_beta   90.00
_cell.angle_gamma   90.00
#
_symmetry.space_group_name_H-M   'P 1'
#
loop_
_entity.id
_entity.type
_entity.pdbx_description
1 polymer ?
#
loop_
_entity_poly.entity_id
_entity_poly.type
_entity_poly.pdbx_seq_one_letter_code
_entity_poly.pdbx_strand_id
1 'polypeptide(L)'
;MVQPGKKLEARPATAAQPAGPSVEYSLSGGLATLLTRLNISIAFTSYQSNLLYMLGALPNGGAHLHQSAMIKPMGLAGNGRRGLVLAAGFQIIEFANILKPHERINTTFDACFMPRTIHITGELDAHDVGVDGNGGIVFVNTRFNCLATVSPIHSFEMLWKPPFISSLVGEDRCHLNGLAMADGQAAYVTAVSRSDTIDGWRDRRGNGGIVIEVQTGRIV
;
A
#
# COMPACT_ATOMS: atom_id res chain seq x y z
N MET A 1 33.60 33.39 27.82
CA MET A 1 33.56 34.80 27.38
C MET A 1 32.76 34.84 26.08
N VAL A 2 31.44 35.04 26.20
CA VAL A 2 30.46 34.97 25.10
C VAL A 2 30.27 36.38 24.56
N GLN A 3 30.49 36.60 23.26
CA GLN A 3 30.13 37.88 22.64
C GLN A 3 28.61 37.94 22.42
N PRO A 4 27.93 39.02 22.84
CA PRO A 4 26.51 39.21 22.60
C PRO A 4 26.26 39.88 21.24
N GLY A 5 25.17 39.48 20.57
CA GLY A 5 24.45 40.34 19.63
C GLY A 5 24.87 40.29 18.16
N LYS A 6 24.52 39.22 17.45
CA LYS A 6 24.16 39.32 16.02
C LYS A 6 22.66 39.12 15.89
N LYS A 7 21.94 40.20 15.54
CA LYS A 7 20.55 40.16 15.08
C LYS A 7 20.51 39.24 13.85
N LEU A 8 19.75 38.15 13.92
CA LEU A 8 19.38 37.39 12.73
C LEU A 8 18.41 38.25 11.92
N GLU A 9 18.84 38.77 10.79
CA GLU A 9 17.94 39.36 9.79
C GLU A 9 17.22 38.24 9.05
N ALA A 10 15.89 38.35 8.94
CA ALA A 10 15.07 37.40 8.21
C ALA A 10 15.43 37.44 6.71
N ARG A 11 15.76 36.28 6.13
CA ARG A 11 15.91 36.14 4.67
C ARG A 11 14.57 36.49 4.00
N PRO A 12 14.58 37.22 2.86
CA PRO A 12 13.36 37.50 2.13
C PRO A 12 12.70 36.20 1.66
N ALA A 13 11.37 36.23 1.62
CA ALA A 13 10.53 35.11 1.23
C ALA A 13 11.00 34.49 -0.10
N THR A 14 11.19 33.18 -0.07
CA THR A 14 11.57 32.34 -1.20
C THR A 14 10.60 32.56 -2.36
N ALA A 15 11.17 32.72 -3.56
CA ALA A 15 10.45 32.79 -4.83
C ALA A 15 9.40 31.67 -4.93
N ALA A 16 8.22 32.01 -5.47
CA ALA A 16 7.15 31.07 -5.73
C ALA A 16 7.68 29.86 -6.52
N GLN A 17 7.51 28.67 -5.96
CA GLN A 17 7.80 27.42 -6.65
C GLN A 17 6.96 27.36 -7.93
N PRO A 18 7.53 26.94 -9.08
CA PRO A 18 6.75 26.76 -10.29
C PRO A 18 5.60 25.78 -10.00
N ALA A 19 4.40 26.14 -10.44
CA ALA A 19 3.23 25.28 -10.34
C ALA A 19 3.55 23.94 -11.03
N GLY A 20 3.42 22.85 -10.28
CA GLY A 20 3.57 21.51 -10.84
C GLY A 20 2.54 21.26 -11.96
N PRO A 21 2.72 20.18 -12.74
CA PRO A 21 1.78 19.84 -13.81
C PRO A 21 0.35 19.79 -13.26
N SER A 22 -0.59 20.42 -13.98
CA SER A 22 -2.00 20.41 -13.63
C SER A 22 -2.54 18.99 -13.71
N VAL A 23 -3.06 18.47 -12.60
CA VAL A 23 -3.73 17.17 -12.58
C VAL A 23 -5.21 17.39 -12.85
N GLU A 24 -5.76 16.70 -13.85
CA GLU A 24 -7.19 16.71 -14.16
C GLU A 24 -7.85 15.47 -13.54
N TYR A 25 -8.96 15.68 -12.84
CA TYR A 25 -9.79 14.61 -12.28
C TYR A 25 -11.14 14.60 -12.98
N SER A 26 -11.57 13.41 -13.39
CA SER A 26 -12.93 13.18 -13.87
C SER A 26 -13.58 12.06 -13.07
N LEU A 27 -14.89 12.15 -12.89
CA LEU A 27 -15.70 11.19 -12.15
C LEU A 27 -16.90 10.81 -13.00
N SER A 28 -17.22 9.52 -13.09
CA SER A 28 -18.48 9.07 -13.68
C SER A 28 -19.66 9.68 -12.92
N GLY A 29 -20.65 10.22 -13.63
CA GLY A 29 -21.74 11.00 -13.04
C GLY A 29 -22.57 10.28 -11.96
N GLY A 30 -22.60 8.95 -11.97
CA GLY A 30 -23.33 8.14 -10.96
C GLY A 30 -22.49 7.67 -9.76
N LEU A 31 -21.18 7.93 -9.73
CA LEU A 31 -20.29 7.34 -8.73
C LEU A 31 -20.57 7.89 -7.32
N ALA A 32 -20.73 9.21 -7.15
CA ALA A 32 -21.06 9.78 -5.84
C ALA A 32 -22.37 9.22 -5.27
N THR A 33 -23.41 9.13 -6.09
CA THR A 33 -24.70 8.52 -5.72
C THR A 33 -24.55 7.04 -5.34
N LEU A 34 -23.71 6.30 -6.06
CA LEU A 34 -23.42 4.90 -5.75
C LEU A 34 -22.76 4.76 -4.38
N LEU A 35 -21.75 5.58 -4.08
CA LEU A 35 -21.05 5.58 -2.79
C LEU A 35 -22.02 5.88 -1.64
N THR A 36 -22.88 6.90 -1.78
CA THR A 36 -23.90 7.24 -0.78
C THR A 36 -24.89 6.09 -0.58
N ARG A 37 -25.41 5.50 -1.67
CA ARG A 37 -26.41 4.43 -1.61
C ARG A 37 -25.87 3.17 -0.94
N LEU A 38 -24.62 2.81 -1.23
CA LEU A 38 -23.97 1.64 -0.64
C LEU A 38 -23.37 1.92 0.74
N ASN A 39 -23.32 3.20 1.16
CA ASN A 39 -22.66 3.65 2.37
C ASN A 39 -21.19 3.19 2.42
N ILE A 40 -20.45 3.41 1.33
CA ILE A 40 -19.04 3.04 1.19
C ILE A 40 -18.19 4.24 0.77
N SER A 41 -16.90 4.12 1.08
CA SER A 41 -15.82 4.96 0.56
C SER A 41 -14.77 4.04 -0.06
N ILE A 42 -13.95 4.56 -0.98
CA ILE A 42 -12.92 3.81 -1.68
C ILE A 42 -11.56 4.37 -1.29
N ALA A 43 -10.63 3.49 -0.92
CA ALA A 43 -9.22 3.84 -0.77
C ALA A 43 -8.40 3.08 -1.83
N PHE A 44 -7.45 3.75 -2.46
CA PHE A 44 -6.61 3.16 -3.50
C PHE A 44 -5.28 3.92 -3.61
N THR A 45 -4.29 3.28 -4.21
CA THR A 45 -2.92 3.80 -4.31
C THR A 45 -2.53 4.02 -5.76
N SER A 46 -1.55 4.89 -5.99
CA SER A 46 -0.81 4.92 -7.26
C SER A 46 0.66 5.19 -6.98
N TYR A 47 1.49 4.22 -7.32
CA TYR A 47 2.94 4.38 -7.26
C TYR A 47 3.46 5.38 -8.30
N GLN A 48 2.73 5.60 -9.40
CA GLN A 48 3.11 6.57 -10.43
C GLN A 48 3.02 8.00 -9.90
N SER A 49 1.96 8.30 -9.13
CA SER A 49 1.77 9.62 -8.54
C SER A 49 2.32 9.74 -7.11
N ASN A 50 2.77 8.63 -6.49
CA ASN A 50 3.16 8.59 -5.07
C ASN A 50 2.05 9.05 -4.11
N LEU A 51 0.81 8.61 -4.37
CA LEU A 51 -0.36 9.02 -3.60
C LEU A 51 -1.17 7.83 -3.11
N LEU A 52 -1.62 7.93 -1.85
CA LEU A 52 -2.78 7.22 -1.32
C LEU A 52 -3.99 8.14 -1.47
N TYR A 53 -5.02 7.64 -2.14
CA TYR A 53 -6.27 8.33 -2.39
C TYR A 53 -7.39 7.77 -1.50
N MET A 54 -8.29 8.64 -1.05
CA MET A 54 -9.53 8.26 -0.41
C MET A 54 -10.69 9.04 -1.01
N LEU A 55 -11.62 8.33 -1.63
CA LEU A 55 -12.80 8.87 -2.29
C LEU A 55 -14.04 8.57 -1.45
N GLY A 56 -14.73 9.61 -1.02
CA GLY A 56 -16.01 9.52 -0.31
C GLY A 56 -17.09 10.38 -0.95
N ALA A 57 -18.34 10.18 -0.53
CA ALA A 57 -19.45 11.07 -0.89
C ALA A 57 -19.60 12.20 0.13
N LEU A 58 -19.99 13.37 -0.35
CA LEU A 58 -20.34 14.53 0.48
C LEU A 58 -21.85 14.53 0.78
N PRO A 59 -22.28 15.13 1.91
CA PRO A 59 -23.70 15.22 2.25
C PRO A 59 -24.57 15.92 1.21
N ASN A 60 -23.98 16.78 0.37
CA ASN A 60 -24.66 17.49 -0.71
C ASN A 60 -24.77 16.68 -2.02
N GLY A 61 -24.38 15.40 -2.01
CA GLY A 61 -24.42 14.52 -3.18
C GLY A 61 -23.18 14.58 -4.09
N GLY A 62 -22.19 15.42 -3.77
CA GLY A 62 -20.90 15.44 -4.46
C GLY A 62 -19.95 14.32 -4.02
N ALA A 63 -18.77 14.25 -4.63
CA ALA A 63 -17.67 13.41 -4.16
C ALA A 63 -16.53 14.27 -3.60
N HIS A 64 -15.75 13.71 -2.69
CA HIS A 64 -14.54 14.32 -2.16
C HIS A 64 -13.37 13.34 -2.26
N LEU A 65 -12.27 13.80 -2.86
CA LEU A 65 -11.04 13.04 -3.00
C LEU A 65 -9.97 13.61 -2.06
N HIS A 66 -9.63 12.85 -1.01
CA HIS A 66 -8.47 13.14 -0.18
C HIS A 66 -7.23 12.45 -0.75
N GLN A 67 -6.06 13.09 -0.58
CA GLN A 67 -4.79 12.62 -1.10
C GLN A 67 -3.72 12.77 -0.02
N SER A 68 -2.93 11.72 0.15
CA SER A 68 -1.77 11.74 1.04
C SER A 68 -0.54 11.25 0.28
N ALA A 69 0.54 12.03 0.34
CA ALA A 69 1.82 11.62 -0.22
C ALA A 69 2.36 10.39 0.50
N MET A 70 2.72 9.38 -0.27
CA MET A 70 3.30 8.12 0.20
C MET A 70 4.45 7.76 -0.74
N ILE A 71 5.55 7.24 -0.21
CA ILE A 71 6.67 6.82 -1.04
C ILE A 71 6.31 5.49 -1.70
N LYS A 72 6.17 5.46 -3.03
CA LYS A 72 5.87 4.25 -3.83
C LYS A 72 4.78 3.37 -3.18
N PRO A 73 3.55 3.87 -2.96
CA PRO A 73 2.48 3.09 -2.36
C PRO A 73 2.02 1.99 -3.33
N MET A 74 1.96 0.76 -2.83
CA MET A 74 1.64 -0.46 -3.57
C MET A 74 0.34 -1.06 -3.00
N GLY A 75 0.37 -2.29 -2.49
CA GLY A 75 -0.78 -2.97 -1.90
C GLY A 75 -1.40 -2.26 -0.70
N LEU A 76 -2.72 -2.34 -0.60
CA LEU A 76 -3.52 -1.75 0.46
C LEU A 76 -4.56 -2.77 0.94
N ALA A 77 -4.58 -3.04 2.23
CA ALA A 77 -5.56 -3.92 2.87
C ALA A 77 -6.35 -3.20 3.96
N GLY A 78 -7.60 -3.61 4.16
CA GLY A 78 -8.35 -3.27 5.36
C GLY A 78 -7.88 -4.11 6.56
N ASN A 79 -7.74 -3.48 7.72
CA ASN A 79 -7.50 -4.14 9.00
C ASN A 79 -8.71 -3.93 9.91
N GLY A 80 -9.75 -4.75 9.68
CA GLY A 80 -11.06 -4.56 10.30
C GLY A 80 -11.75 -3.25 9.89
N ARG A 81 -12.75 -2.83 10.66
CA ARG A 81 -13.56 -1.63 10.34
C ARG A 81 -12.83 -0.29 10.50
N ARG A 82 -11.64 -0.28 11.12
CA ARG A 82 -10.99 0.94 11.60
C ARG A 82 -9.50 1.00 11.34
N GLY A 83 -8.92 0.06 10.59
CA GLY A 83 -7.51 0.09 10.23
C GLY A 83 -7.28 -0.11 8.75
N LEU A 84 -6.12 0.33 8.27
CA LEU A 84 -5.60 0.03 6.94
C LEU A 84 -4.14 -0.43 7.09
N VAL A 85 -3.68 -1.30 6.21
CA VAL A 85 -2.26 -1.66 6.08
C VAL A 85 -1.82 -1.35 4.66
N LEU A 86 -0.70 -0.67 4.51
CA LEU A 86 -0.14 -0.25 3.23
C LEU A 86 1.28 -0.77 3.08
N ALA A 87 1.56 -1.45 1.97
CA ALA A 87 2.93 -1.66 1.49
C ALA A 87 3.38 -0.42 0.71
N ALA A 88 4.50 0.18 1.08
CA ALA A 88 4.97 1.42 0.46
C ALA A 88 6.50 1.51 0.45
N GLY A 89 7.12 1.46 -0.73
CA GLY A 89 8.56 1.60 -0.89
C GLY A 89 9.38 0.62 -0.04
N PHE A 90 9.96 1.13 1.06
CA PHE A 90 10.77 0.37 2.02
C PHE A 90 10.06 0.12 3.37
N GLN A 91 8.73 0.28 3.40
CA GLN A 91 7.92 0.28 4.61
C GLN A 91 6.65 -0.57 4.48
N ILE A 92 6.22 -1.14 5.60
CA ILE A 92 4.83 -1.54 5.82
C ILE A 92 4.23 -0.60 6.87
N ILE A 93 3.13 0.07 6.53
CA ILE A 93 2.51 1.11 7.36
C ILE A 93 1.14 0.63 7.83
N GLU A 94 0.93 0.62 9.14
CA GLU A 94 -0.37 0.35 9.74
C GLU A 94 -1.02 1.67 10.18
N PHE A 95 -2.20 1.94 9.62
CA PHE A 95 -3.03 3.09 9.95
C PHE A 95 -4.14 2.68 10.90
N ALA A 96 -4.48 3.59 11.82
CA ALA A 96 -5.69 3.50 12.62
C ALA A 96 -6.61 4.71 12.32
N ASN A 97 -7.91 4.46 12.25
CA ASN A 97 -8.91 5.51 12.30
C ASN A 97 -8.95 6.08 13.72
N ILE A 98 -8.45 7.30 13.88
CA ILE A 98 -8.37 7.95 15.20
C ILE A 98 -9.70 8.51 15.70
N LEU A 99 -10.74 8.55 14.85
CA LEU A 99 -12.04 9.10 15.21
C LEU A 99 -12.94 8.06 15.85
N LYS A 100 -13.61 8.39 16.95
CA LYS A 100 -14.76 7.63 17.49
C LYS A 100 -15.96 7.70 16.55
N PRO A 101 -16.94 6.79 16.64
CA PRO A 101 -18.06 6.74 15.68
C PRO A 101 -18.86 8.04 15.54
N HIS A 102 -18.94 8.86 16.59
CA HIS A 102 -19.65 10.15 16.60
C HIS A 102 -18.76 11.34 16.22
N GLU A 103 -17.44 11.16 16.17
CA GLU A 103 -16.50 12.24 15.89
C GLU A 103 -16.44 12.47 14.37
N ARG A 104 -16.22 13.74 13.99
CA ARG A 104 -16.04 14.15 12.60
C ARG A 104 -14.86 15.10 12.51
N ILE A 105 -14.03 14.94 11.48
CA ILE A 105 -13.02 15.95 11.14
C ILE A 105 -13.59 16.91 10.10
N ASN A 106 -13.30 18.20 10.25
CA ASN A 106 -13.86 19.28 9.42
C ASN A 106 -15.39 19.21 9.31
N THR A 107 -16.05 18.86 10.42
CA THR A 107 -17.51 18.67 10.56
C THR A 107 -18.17 17.70 9.58
N THR A 108 -17.40 17.00 8.75
CA THR A 108 -17.91 16.26 7.58
C THR A 108 -17.46 14.81 7.56
N PHE A 109 -16.16 14.54 7.73
CA PHE A 109 -15.58 13.23 7.48
C PHE A 109 -15.56 12.36 8.74
N ASP A 110 -15.96 11.09 8.61
CA ASP A 110 -16.15 10.12 9.70
C ASP A 110 -14.98 9.14 9.88
N ALA A 111 -13.93 9.27 9.06
CA ALA A 111 -12.69 8.54 9.20
C ALA A 111 -11.48 9.47 9.05
N CYS A 112 -10.48 9.25 9.90
CA CYS A 112 -9.17 9.90 9.82
C CYS A 112 -8.10 8.84 10.08
N PHE A 113 -7.55 8.26 9.02
CA PHE A 113 -6.55 7.20 9.11
C PHE A 113 -5.16 7.80 9.31
N MET A 114 -4.56 7.54 10.46
CA MET A 114 -3.23 8.03 10.82
C MET A 114 -2.26 6.87 10.98
N PRO A 115 -1.02 6.96 10.47
CA PRO A 115 0.01 5.97 10.72
C PRO A 115 0.24 5.82 12.23
N ARG A 116 0.15 4.59 12.73
CA ARG A 116 0.42 4.27 14.14
C ARG A 116 1.62 3.36 14.31
N THR A 117 1.90 2.55 13.31
CA THR A 117 3.08 1.69 13.25
C THR A 117 3.68 1.77 11.85
N ILE A 118 5.00 1.85 11.78
CA ILE A 118 5.74 1.76 10.52
C ILE A 118 6.85 0.74 10.72
N HIS A 119 6.81 -0.34 9.95
CA HIS A 119 7.86 -1.34 9.90
C HIS A 119 8.82 -0.98 8.77
N ILE A 120 10.09 -0.79 9.09
CA ILE A 120 11.13 -0.52 8.08
C ILE A 120 11.66 -1.86 7.59
N THR A 121 11.37 -2.19 6.34
CA THR A 121 11.74 -3.49 5.74
C THR A 121 12.96 -3.39 4.83
N GLY A 122 13.30 -2.19 4.37
CA GLY A 122 14.23 -2.00 3.25
C GLY A 122 13.56 -2.30 1.90
N GLU A 123 14.34 -2.29 0.83
CA GLU A 123 13.84 -2.44 -0.55
C GLU A 123 13.49 -3.90 -0.90
N LEU A 124 12.39 -4.40 -0.34
CA LEU A 124 11.83 -5.72 -0.63
C LEU A 124 10.91 -5.73 -1.86
N ASP A 125 10.59 -4.54 -2.37
CA ASP A 125 9.60 -4.35 -3.44
C ASP A 125 8.26 -5.00 -3.07
N ALA A 126 7.73 -4.64 -1.90
CA ALA A 126 6.49 -5.22 -1.39
C ALA A 126 5.30 -4.79 -2.26
N HIS A 127 4.72 -5.72 -3.00
CA HIS A 127 3.74 -5.42 -4.05
C HIS A 127 2.30 -5.46 -3.56
N ASP A 128 1.96 -6.41 -2.71
CA ASP A 128 0.63 -6.57 -2.14
C ASP A 128 0.69 -6.92 -0.64
N VAL A 129 -0.40 -6.69 0.09
CA VAL A 129 -0.47 -6.89 1.54
C VAL A 129 -1.85 -7.39 1.96
N GLY A 130 -1.89 -8.14 3.05
CA GLY A 130 -3.08 -8.67 3.69
C GLY A 130 -2.91 -8.73 5.20
N VAL A 131 -4.02 -9.00 5.88
CA VAL A 131 -4.09 -9.19 7.33
C VAL A 131 -4.70 -10.56 7.59
N ASP A 132 -4.01 -11.37 8.40
CA ASP A 132 -4.48 -12.70 8.76
C ASP A 132 -5.57 -12.66 9.85
N GLY A 133 -6.14 -13.83 10.17
CA GLY A 133 -7.22 -13.95 11.15
C GLY A 133 -6.85 -13.55 12.58
N ASN A 134 -5.55 -13.44 12.89
CA ASN A 134 -5.01 -13.00 14.18
C ASN A 134 -4.58 -11.52 14.16
N GLY A 135 -4.79 -10.81 13.04
CA GLY A 135 -4.32 -9.43 12.86
C GLY A 135 -2.86 -9.33 12.42
N GLY A 136 -2.19 -10.45 12.12
CA GLY A 136 -0.83 -10.49 11.62
C GLY A 136 -0.72 -9.99 10.18
N ILE A 137 0.37 -9.31 9.86
CA ILE A 137 0.62 -8.79 8.52
C ILE A 137 1.20 -9.90 7.65
N VAL A 138 0.63 -10.07 6.46
CA VAL A 138 1.18 -10.91 5.38
C VAL A 138 1.39 -10.02 4.17
N PHE A 139 2.58 -10.02 3.57
CA PHE A 139 2.85 -9.24 2.37
C PHE A 139 3.64 -10.03 1.34
N VAL A 140 3.47 -9.64 0.08
CA VAL A 140 4.24 -10.17 -1.04
C VAL A 140 5.60 -9.50 -1.06
N ASN A 141 6.66 -10.26 -0.84
CA ASN A 141 8.04 -9.84 -1.01
C ASN A 141 8.52 -10.28 -2.40
N THR A 142 8.32 -9.41 -3.38
CA THR A 142 8.61 -9.65 -4.79
C THR A 142 10.08 -9.94 -5.01
N ARG A 143 10.96 -9.14 -4.38
CA ARG A 143 12.41 -9.30 -4.52
C ARG A 143 12.89 -10.69 -4.12
N PHE A 144 12.30 -11.27 -3.08
CA PHE A 144 12.64 -12.60 -2.56
C PHE A 144 11.66 -13.70 -2.95
N ASN A 145 10.70 -13.42 -3.83
CA ASN A 145 9.76 -14.40 -4.39
C ASN A 145 8.94 -15.14 -3.33
N CYS A 146 8.51 -14.46 -2.27
CA CYS A 146 7.87 -15.10 -1.14
C CYS A 146 6.72 -14.27 -0.55
N LEU A 147 5.84 -14.93 0.20
CA LEU A 147 5.01 -14.30 1.21
C LEU A 147 5.83 -14.15 2.48
N ALA A 148 5.71 -13.00 3.11
CA ALA A 148 6.50 -12.60 4.26
C ALA A 148 5.63 -11.91 5.32
N THR A 149 6.18 -11.81 6.53
CA THR A 149 5.67 -10.99 7.61
C THR A 149 6.75 -10.04 8.12
N VAL A 150 6.34 -9.06 8.92
CA VAL A 150 7.24 -8.09 9.55
C VAL A 150 8.10 -8.78 10.60
N SER A 151 9.34 -8.29 10.80
CA SER A 151 10.25 -8.83 11.81
C SER A 151 10.79 -7.70 12.68
N PRO A 152 10.94 -7.91 14.01
CA PRO A 152 11.48 -6.89 14.90
C PRO A 152 13.01 -6.71 14.77
N ILE A 153 13.71 -7.65 14.13
CA ILE A 153 15.18 -7.67 14.05
C ILE A 153 15.72 -7.74 12.62
N HIS A 154 14.95 -8.30 11.69
CA HIS A 154 15.33 -8.49 10.30
C HIS A 154 14.42 -7.66 9.38
N SER A 155 14.77 -7.58 8.10
CA SER A 155 13.93 -6.93 7.08
C SER A 155 12.53 -7.56 6.98
N PHE A 156 12.46 -8.89 7.13
CA PHE A 156 11.23 -9.68 7.07
C PHE A 156 11.46 -11.10 7.61
N GLU A 157 10.38 -11.81 7.85
CA GLU A 157 10.36 -13.27 8.06
C GLU A 157 9.58 -13.93 6.92
N MET A 158 10.13 -15.01 6.35
CA MET A 158 9.47 -15.74 5.26
C MET A 158 8.36 -16.62 5.83
N LEU A 159 7.13 -16.47 5.30
CA LEU A 159 6.00 -17.34 5.62
C LEU A 159 5.88 -18.49 4.62
N TRP A 160 6.05 -18.20 3.33
CA TRP A 160 5.85 -19.17 2.25
C TRP A 160 6.55 -18.72 0.98
N LYS A 161 6.98 -19.64 0.12
CA LYS A 161 7.44 -19.35 -1.25
C LYS A 161 6.87 -20.37 -2.23
N PRO A 162 6.71 -20.03 -3.53
CA PRO A 162 6.27 -21.00 -4.52
C PRO A 162 7.17 -22.24 -4.56
N PRO A 163 6.61 -23.45 -4.76
CA PRO A 163 7.40 -24.70 -4.74
C PRO A 163 8.52 -24.75 -5.79
N PHE A 164 8.33 -24.03 -6.91
CA PHE A 164 9.31 -23.97 -8.00
C PHE A 164 10.46 -22.98 -7.74
N ILE A 165 10.40 -22.15 -6.69
CA ILE A 165 11.50 -21.25 -6.33
C ILE A 165 12.53 -22.04 -5.52
N SER A 166 13.75 -22.20 -6.04
CA SER A 166 14.76 -23.08 -5.41
C SER A 166 15.38 -22.51 -4.14
N SER A 167 15.50 -21.18 -4.00
CA SER A 167 16.13 -20.55 -2.84
C SER A 167 15.52 -19.19 -2.50
N LEU A 168 15.63 -18.79 -1.23
CA LEU A 168 15.23 -17.46 -0.76
C LEU A 168 16.36 -16.46 -1.06
N VAL A 169 16.38 -15.93 -2.27
CA VAL A 169 17.40 -14.98 -2.75
C VAL A 169 16.76 -13.77 -3.41
N GLY A 170 17.41 -12.62 -3.26
CA GLY A 170 16.91 -11.32 -3.73
C GLY A 170 17.10 -11.12 -5.23
N GLU A 171 16.51 -11.99 -6.04
CA GLU A 171 16.72 -12.08 -7.49
C GLU A 171 15.45 -11.84 -8.32
N ASP A 172 14.31 -11.57 -7.69
CA ASP A 172 13.02 -11.33 -8.38
C ASP A 172 12.81 -12.28 -9.57
N ARG A 173 12.73 -13.57 -9.28
CA ARG A 173 12.78 -14.64 -10.27
C ARG A 173 11.46 -14.80 -11.00
N CYS A 174 10.36 -14.73 -10.27
CA CYS A 174 9.00 -14.92 -10.80
C CYS A 174 8.15 -13.65 -10.80
N HIS A 175 8.60 -12.60 -10.10
CA HIS A 175 7.82 -11.39 -9.83
C HIS A 175 6.46 -11.73 -9.22
N LEU A 176 6.51 -12.36 -8.05
CA LEU A 176 5.36 -12.59 -7.19
C LEU A 176 4.74 -11.22 -6.88
N ASN A 177 3.44 -11.04 -7.11
CA ASN A 177 2.84 -9.70 -7.18
C ASN A 177 1.60 -9.57 -6.30
N GLY A 178 0.49 -10.21 -6.67
CA GLY A 178 -0.78 -10.08 -5.96
C GLY A 178 -0.97 -11.12 -4.85
N LEU A 179 -1.80 -10.78 -3.88
CA LEU A 179 -2.19 -11.63 -2.76
C LEU A 179 -3.71 -11.58 -2.56
N ALA A 180 -4.33 -12.75 -2.47
CA ALA A 180 -5.72 -12.90 -2.04
C ALA A 180 -5.77 -13.64 -0.70
N MET A 181 -6.38 -12.99 0.29
CA MET A 181 -6.67 -13.59 1.59
C MET A 181 -8.07 -14.23 1.56
N ALA A 182 -8.23 -15.39 2.18
CA ALA A 182 -9.53 -16.00 2.46
C ALA A 182 -9.50 -16.63 3.86
N ASP A 183 -10.60 -16.48 4.60
CA ASP A 183 -10.77 -17.04 5.94
C ASP A 183 -9.58 -16.76 6.89
N GLY A 184 -9.05 -15.54 6.80
CA GLY A 184 -7.92 -15.09 7.63
C GLY A 184 -6.57 -15.68 7.25
N GLN A 185 -6.41 -16.26 6.05
CA GLN A 185 -5.16 -16.85 5.59
C GLN A 185 -4.87 -16.47 4.14
N ALA A 186 -3.59 -16.54 3.74
CA ALA A 186 -3.23 -16.39 2.33
C ALA A 186 -3.77 -17.59 1.53
N ALA A 187 -4.63 -17.31 0.55
CA ALA A 187 -5.31 -18.34 -0.24
C ALA A 187 -4.68 -18.47 -1.63
N TYR A 188 -4.47 -17.35 -2.31
CA TYR A 188 -3.87 -17.30 -3.63
C TYR A 188 -2.86 -16.18 -3.75
N VAL A 189 -1.87 -16.40 -4.62
CA VAL A 189 -0.93 -15.37 -5.05
C VAL A 189 -0.84 -15.37 -6.57
N THR A 190 -0.40 -14.26 -7.14
CA THR A 190 -0.09 -14.17 -8.57
C THR A 190 1.39 -13.94 -8.78
N ALA A 191 1.93 -14.42 -9.90
CA ALA A 191 3.27 -14.10 -10.35
C ALA A 191 3.25 -13.81 -11.86
N VAL A 192 4.17 -12.97 -12.33
CA VAL A 192 4.24 -12.64 -13.77
C VAL A 192 4.76 -13.82 -14.59
N SER A 193 5.51 -14.75 -14.00
CA SER A 193 5.88 -16.00 -14.66
C SER A 193 6.22 -17.14 -13.72
N ARG A 194 6.18 -18.38 -14.21
CA ARG A 194 6.75 -19.57 -13.54
C ARG A 194 8.26 -19.67 -13.76
N SER A 195 9.01 -18.67 -13.31
CA SER A 195 10.46 -18.59 -13.48
C SER A 195 11.19 -18.77 -12.14
N ASP A 196 12.35 -19.44 -12.17
CA ASP A 196 13.28 -19.59 -11.05
C ASP A 196 14.70 -19.11 -11.43
N THR A 197 14.78 -18.15 -12.36
CA THR A 197 16.02 -17.49 -12.77
C THR A 197 15.93 -16.01 -12.49
N ILE A 198 17.05 -15.37 -12.11
CA ILE A 198 17.13 -13.92 -11.87
C ILE A 198 16.42 -13.14 -12.98
N ASP A 199 15.50 -12.25 -12.59
CA ASP A 199 14.71 -11.41 -13.50
C ASP A 199 13.95 -12.17 -14.62
N GLY A 200 13.81 -13.50 -14.55
CA GLY A 200 13.33 -14.30 -15.67
C GLY A 200 11.87 -14.08 -16.05
N TRP A 201 11.12 -13.34 -15.25
CA TRP A 201 9.78 -12.86 -15.58
C TRP A 201 9.76 -11.81 -16.68
N ARG A 202 10.86 -11.07 -16.90
CA ARG A 202 10.92 -9.98 -17.88
C ARG A 202 10.64 -10.47 -19.30
N ASP A 203 11.24 -11.60 -19.67
CA ASP A 203 11.06 -12.23 -20.98
C ASP A 203 9.65 -12.80 -21.20
N ARG A 204 8.86 -12.93 -20.12
CA ARG A 204 7.56 -13.62 -20.11
C ARG A 204 6.42 -12.72 -19.67
N ARG A 205 6.64 -11.41 -19.60
CA ARG A 205 5.71 -10.44 -19.01
C ARG A 205 4.32 -10.42 -19.65
N GLY A 206 4.24 -10.68 -20.96
CA GLY A 206 2.99 -10.57 -21.71
C GLY A 206 2.01 -11.73 -21.51
N ASN A 207 2.51 -12.94 -21.27
CA ASN A 207 1.69 -14.16 -21.28
C ASN A 207 2.14 -15.24 -20.27
N GLY A 208 3.11 -14.94 -19.40
CA GLY A 208 3.63 -15.89 -18.43
C GLY A 208 2.83 -15.98 -17.13
N GLY A 209 1.85 -15.08 -16.94
CA GLY A 209 1.16 -14.90 -15.68
C GLY A 209 0.56 -16.19 -15.13
N ILE A 210 0.75 -16.42 -13.84
CA ILE A 210 0.22 -17.58 -13.12
C ILE A 210 -0.50 -17.15 -11.84
N VAL A 211 -1.49 -17.92 -11.46
CA VAL A 211 -2.12 -17.88 -10.13
C VAL A 211 -1.71 -19.15 -9.40
N ILE A 212 -1.35 -19.03 -8.12
CA ILE A 212 -0.87 -20.14 -7.31
C ILE A 212 -1.75 -20.23 -6.06
N GLU A 213 -2.33 -21.40 -5.84
CA GLU A 213 -2.99 -21.76 -4.58
C GLU A 213 -1.93 -21.97 -3.49
N VAL A 214 -1.96 -21.17 -2.43
CA VAL A 214 -0.88 -21.14 -1.42
C VAL A 214 -0.78 -22.45 -0.65
N GLN A 215 -1.93 -23.05 -0.28
CA GLN A 215 -1.99 -24.26 0.54
C GLN A 215 -1.36 -25.48 -0.15
N THR A 216 -1.57 -25.61 -1.46
CA THR A 216 -1.13 -26.79 -2.23
C THR A 216 0.10 -26.50 -3.09
N GLY A 217 0.39 -25.22 -3.35
CA GLY A 217 1.39 -24.79 -4.32
C GLY A 217 0.99 -25.07 -5.78
N ARG A 218 -0.27 -25.43 -6.03
CA ARG A 218 -0.80 -25.72 -7.37
C ARG A 218 -0.97 -24.42 -8.16
N ILE A 219 -0.53 -24.45 -9.41
CA ILE A 219 -0.80 -23.39 -10.39
C ILE A 219 -2.18 -23.64 -11.00
N VAL A 220 -3.05 -22.63 -10.99
CA VAL A 220 -4.43 -22.69 -11.50
C VAL A 220 -4.63 -21.92 -12.79
#